data_AF-A0A2A5GG81-F1
#
_entry.id   AF-A0A2A5GG81-F1
#
_cell.length_a   1.000
_cell.length_b   1.000
_cell.length_c   1.000
_cell.angle_alpha   90.00
_cell.angle_beta   90.00
_cell.angle_gamma   90.00
#
_symmetry.space_group_name_H-M   'P 1'
#
loop_
_entity.id
_entity.type
_entity.pdbx_description
1 polymer ?
#
loop_
_entity_poly.entity_id
_entity_poly.type
_entity_poly.pdbx_seq_one_letter_code
_entity_poly.pdbx_strand_id
1 'polypeptide(L)'
;MESFHYKLGILDMSEKNTRRRYSKVFNPAFAVYMPSALCAVYFGQRADFPPMVLYAMVAVSVGALLIMIGARWRLINELDEFLRLIEVRSLMVGLSVVLILAASWGLLEMAIEVPRFPLFHILTVFCFVYGPATIFFAKRDGEHELEQ
;
A
#
# COMPACT_ATOMS: atom_id res chain seq x y z
N MET A 1 -0.69 38.61 -12.37
CA MET A 1 -1.68 37.54 -12.12
C MET A 1 -1.53 36.36 -13.08
N GLU A 2 -1.23 36.55 -14.38
CA GLU A 2 -1.10 35.42 -15.33
C GLU A 2 0.04 34.42 -15.03
N SER A 3 1.19 34.91 -14.54
CA SER A 3 2.32 34.05 -14.12
C SER A 3 1.97 33.09 -12.97
N PHE A 4 1.05 33.51 -12.08
CA PHE A 4 0.62 32.70 -10.94
C PHE A 4 -0.31 31.57 -11.38
N HIS A 5 -1.29 31.86 -12.24
CA HIS A 5 -2.17 30.84 -12.83
C HIS A 5 -1.40 29.84 -13.72
N TYR A 6 -0.36 30.29 -14.42
CA TYR A 6 0.50 29.41 -15.21
C TYR A 6 1.32 28.45 -14.33
N LYS A 7 1.92 28.93 -13.23
CA LYS A 7 2.62 28.07 -12.27
C LYS A 7 1.67 27.08 -11.59
N LEU A 8 0.48 27.54 -11.19
CA LEU A 8 -0.53 26.68 -10.56
C LEU A 8 -0.98 25.54 -11.51
N GLY A 9 -1.21 25.87 -12.79
CA GLY A 9 -1.57 24.88 -13.80
C GLY A 9 -0.46 23.88 -14.13
N ILE A 10 0.82 24.32 -14.13
CA ILE A 10 1.96 23.41 -14.35
C ILE A 10 2.16 22.45 -13.17
N LEU A 11 2.00 22.92 -11.94
CA LEU A 11 2.13 22.07 -10.76
C LEU A 11 1.03 20.99 -10.73
N ASP A 12 -0.23 21.36 -10.96
CA ASP A 12 -1.36 20.41 -11.02
C ASP A 12 -1.18 19.38 -12.16
N MET A 13 -0.70 19.81 -13.34
CA MET A 13 -0.41 18.91 -14.46
C MET A 13 0.78 17.97 -14.18
N SER A 14 1.80 18.44 -13.48
CA SER A 14 2.96 17.64 -13.07
C SER A 14 2.53 16.57 -12.06
N GLU A 15 1.77 16.93 -11.03
CA GLU A 15 1.27 16.00 -10.03
C GLU A 15 0.35 14.92 -10.62
N LYS A 16 -0.57 15.31 -11.52
CA LYS A 16 -1.43 14.37 -12.24
C LYS A 16 -0.61 13.40 -13.09
N ASN A 17 0.44 13.87 -13.76
CA ASN A 17 1.33 13.01 -14.54
C ASN A 17 2.14 12.05 -13.66
N THR A 18 2.64 12.51 -12.52
CA THR A 18 3.35 11.69 -11.52
C THR A 18 2.43 10.61 -10.95
N ARG A 19 1.20 10.95 -10.57
CA ARG A 19 0.19 10.00 -10.07
C ARG A 19 -0.26 8.98 -11.12
N ARG A 20 -0.35 9.40 -12.39
CA ARG A 20 -0.64 8.52 -13.53
C ARG A 20 0.52 7.56 -13.80
N ARG A 21 1.77 8.01 -13.67
CA ARG A 21 2.96 7.17 -13.79
C ARG A 21 3.04 6.13 -12.67
N TYR A 22 2.73 6.54 -11.44
CA TYR A 22 2.60 5.64 -10.30
C TYR A 22 1.52 4.57 -10.54
N SER A 23 0.33 4.97 -11.00
CA SER A 23 -0.77 4.02 -11.25
C SER A 23 -0.41 2.98 -12.32
N LYS A 24 0.41 3.36 -13.31
CA LYS A 24 0.93 2.44 -14.34
C LYS A 24 1.95 1.43 -13.83
N VAL A 25 2.58 1.66 -12.67
CA VAL A 25 3.51 0.70 -12.04
C VAL A 25 2.80 -0.11 -10.98
N PHE A 26 1.95 0.54 -10.19
CA PHE A 26 1.20 -0.08 -9.11
C PHE A 26 0.16 -1.08 -9.61
N ASN A 27 -0.67 -0.73 -10.61
CA ASN A 27 -1.71 -1.62 -11.12
C ASN A 27 -1.15 -2.95 -11.67
N PRO A 28 -0.11 -2.98 -12.53
CA PRO A 28 0.43 -4.25 -13.00
C PRO A 28 1.13 -5.02 -11.88
N ALA A 29 1.84 -4.35 -10.97
CA ALA A 29 2.47 -5.03 -9.84
C ALA A 29 1.44 -5.68 -8.91
N PHE A 30 0.32 -5.00 -8.63
CA PHE A 30 -0.80 -5.55 -7.87
C PHE A 30 -1.48 -6.70 -8.61
N ALA A 31 -1.67 -6.56 -9.93
CA ALA A 31 -2.23 -7.60 -10.79
C ALA A 31 -1.32 -8.82 -10.93
N VAL A 32 -0.01 -8.71 -10.67
CA VAL A 32 0.92 -9.85 -10.57
C VAL A 32 0.90 -10.44 -9.16
N TYR A 33 0.93 -9.60 -8.13
CA TYR A 33 0.93 -10.00 -6.73
C TYR A 33 -0.31 -10.84 -6.37
N MET A 34 -1.51 -10.36 -6.67
CA MET A 34 -2.77 -11.03 -6.29
C MET A 34 -2.84 -12.48 -6.80
N PRO A 35 -2.73 -12.75 -8.12
CA PRO A 35 -2.81 -14.12 -8.62
C PRO A 35 -1.61 -14.97 -8.24
N SER A 36 -0.39 -14.43 -8.17
CA SER A 36 0.78 -15.22 -7.76
C SER A 36 0.66 -15.70 -6.31
N ALA A 37 0.21 -14.83 -5.40
CA ALA A 37 0.02 -15.18 -4.00
C ALA A 37 -1.17 -16.14 -3.79
N LEU A 38 -2.29 -15.91 -4.49
CA LEU A 38 -3.44 -16.83 -4.46
C LEU A 38 -3.08 -18.22 -5.00
N CYS A 39 -2.36 -18.28 -6.12
CA CYS A 39 -1.86 -19.55 -6.67
C CYS A 39 -0.93 -20.25 -5.68
N ALA A 40 0.01 -19.54 -5.05
CA ALA A 40 0.92 -20.13 -4.07
C ALA A 40 0.17 -20.77 -2.88
N VAL A 41 -0.86 -20.08 -2.37
CA VAL A 41 -1.69 -20.61 -1.26
C VAL A 41 -2.55 -21.79 -1.72
N TYR A 42 -3.19 -21.69 -2.89
CA TYR A 42 -4.09 -22.73 -3.39
C TYR A 42 -3.35 -24.03 -3.76
N PHE A 43 -2.21 -23.92 -4.42
CA PHE A 43 -1.39 -25.07 -4.80
C PHE A 43 -0.58 -25.61 -3.63
N GLY A 44 -0.16 -24.77 -2.68
CA GLY A 44 0.54 -25.22 -1.47
C GLY A 44 -0.31 -26.11 -0.55
N GLN A 45 -1.65 -26.03 -0.64
CA GLN A 45 -2.55 -26.93 0.07
C GLN A 45 -2.72 -28.30 -0.64
N ARG A 46 -2.18 -28.47 -1.84
CA ARG A 46 -2.22 -29.74 -2.58
C ARG A 46 -0.85 -30.41 -2.51
N ALA A 47 -0.82 -31.66 -2.04
CA ALA A 47 0.41 -32.40 -1.74
C ALA A 47 1.31 -32.71 -2.96
N ASP A 48 0.80 -32.54 -4.19
CA ASP A 48 1.46 -33.01 -5.42
C ASP A 48 2.36 -31.97 -6.12
N PHE A 49 2.50 -30.75 -5.59
CA PHE A 49 3.28 -29.71 -6.26
C PHE A 49 4.76 -29.72 -5.87
N PRO A 50 5.70 -29.57 -6.85
CA PRO A 50 7.12 -29.51 -6.54
C PRO A 50 7.40 -28.29 -5.64
N PRO A 51 8.13 -28.45 -4.52
CA PRO A 51 8.38 -27.35 -3.58
C PRO A 51 9.14 -26.19 -4.23
N MET A 52 9.97 -26.48 -5.24
CA MET A 52 10.70 -25.46 -5.99
C MET A 52 9.78 -24.49 -6.75
N VAL A 53 8.65 -24.97 -7.27
CA VAL A 53 7.68 -24.13 -7.99
C VAL A 53 6.94 -23.22 -7.02
N LEU A 54 6.58 -23.74 -5.83
CA LEU A 54 5.96 -22.93 -4.77
C LEU A 54 6.90 -21.81 -4.30
N TYR A 55 8.18 -22.10 -4.09
CA TYR A 55 9.16 -21.08 -3.74
C TYR A 55 9.30 -20.01 -4.83
N ALA A 56 9.31 -20.39 -6.11
CA ALA A 56 9.36 -19.43 -7.20
C ALA A 56 8.12 -18.52 -7.22
N MET A 57 6.92 -19.07 -7.00
CA MET A 57 5.68 -18.28 -6.93
C MET A 57 5.67 -17.28 -5.76
N VAL A 58 6.13 -17.71 -4.58
CA VAL A 58 6.28 -16.83 -3.42
C VAL A 58 7.32 -15.74 -3.71
N ALA A 59 8.45 -16.09 -4.32
CA ALA A 59 9.49 -15.13 -4.69
C ALA A 59 8.96 -14.06 -5.66
N VAL A 60 8.16 -14.45 -6.65
CA VAL A 60 7.48 -13.51 -7.56
C VAL A 60 6.53 -12.59 -6.81
N SER A 61 5.75 -13.14 -5.87
CA SER A 61 4.82 -12.37 -5.03
C SER A 61 5.56 -11.32 -4.20
N VAL A 62 6.66 -11.72 -3.56
CA VAL A 62 7.52 -10.82 -2.76
C VAL A 62 8.17 -9.75 -3.64
N GLY A 63 8.66 -10.12 -4.83
CA GLY A 63 9.22 -9.18 -5.79
C GLY A 63 8.21 -8.13 -6.25
N ALA A 64 6.96 -8.54 -6.51
CA ALA A 64 5.88 -7.62 -6.85
C ALA A 64 5.58 -6.63 -5.71
N LEU A 65 5.57 -7.09 -4.45
CA LEU A 65 5.42 -6.21 -3.29
C LEU A 65 6.56 -5.20 -3.18
N LEU A 66 7.81 -5.62 -3.38
CA LEU A 66 8.96 -4.72 -3.35
C LEU A 66 8.86 -3.64 -4.43
N ILE A 67 8.41 -4.00 -5.64
CA ILE A 67 8.17 -3.02 -6.72
C ILE A 67 7.07 -2.03 -6.31
N MET A 68 5.98 -2.50 -5.71
CA MET A 68 4.90 -1.61 -5.23
C MET A 68 5.39 -0.63 -4.16
N ILE A 69 6.16 -1.11 -3.18
CA ILE A 69 6.74 -0.29 -2.11
C ILE A 69 7.72 0.72 -2.72
N GLY A 70 8.60 0.28 -3.64
CA GLY A 70 9.52 1.17 -4.34
C GLY A 70 8.83 2.24 -5.16
N ALA A 71 7.72 1.90 -5.83
CA ALA A 71 6.89 2.86 -6.56
C ALA A 71 6.23 3.88 -5.64
N ARG A 72 5.74 3.46 -4.47
CA ARG A 72 5.20 4.35 -3.42
C ARG A 72 6.29 5.27 -2.85
N TRP A 73 7.45 4.73 -2.51
CA TRP A 73 8.58 5.50 -2.02
C TRP A 73 8.99 6.60 -2.99
N ARG A 74 9.08 6.26 -4.29
CA ARG A 74 9.38 7.23 -5.34
C ARG A 74 8.30 8.31 -5.46
N LEU A 75 7.02 7.92 -5.39
CA LEU A 75 5.90 8.86 -5.43
C LEU A 75 5.99 9.88 -4.29
N ILE A 76 6.24 9.44 -3.05
CA ILE A 76 6.33 10.30 -1.86
C ILE A 76 7.45 11.36 -2.00
N ASN A 77 8.56 11.00 -2.65
CA ASN A 77 9.67 11.94 -2.88
C ASN A 77 9.41 12.93 -4.01
N GLU A 78 8.50 12.63 -4.94
CA GLU A 78 8.12 13.50 -6.06
C GLU A 78 6.89 14.37 -5.75
N LEU A 79 6.23 14.17 -4.59
CA LEU A 79 5.07 14.96 -4.14
C LEU A 79 5.49 16.28 -3.47
N ASP A 80 4.60 17.26 -3.53
CA ASP A 80 4.70 18.50 -2.73
C ASP A 80 4.67 18.18 -1.22
N GLU A 81 5.21 19.07 -0.40
CA GLU A 81 5.36 18.92 1.06
C GLU A 81 4.02 18.62 1.75
N PHE A 82 2.95 19.29 1.34
CA PHE A 82 1.60 19.07 1.89
C PHE A 82 1.08 17.67 1.58
N LEU A 83 1.11 17.25 0.31
CA LEU A 83 0.65 15.91 -0.10
C LEU A 83 1.53 14.80 0.47
N ARG A 84 2.85 15.05 0.55
CA ARG A 84 3.81 14.14 1.18
C ARG A 84 3.46 13.92 2.66
N LEU A 85 3.09 14.97 3.38
CA LEU A 85 2.68 14.88 4.78
C LEU A 85 1.42 14.02 4.96
N ILE A 86 0.41 14.20 4.11
CA ILE A 86 -0.84 13.41 4.13
C ILE A 86 -0.55 11.93 3.84
N GLU A 87 0.26 11.64 2.83
CA GLU A 87 0.64 10.27 2.46
C GLU A 87 1.44 9.60 3.60
N VAL A 88 2.42 10.28 4.19
CA VAL A 88 3.19 9.72 5.31
C VAL A 88 2.30 9.48 6.54
N ARG A 89 1.43 10.43 6.90
CA ARG A 89 0.48 10.27 8.03
C ARG A 89 -0.45 9.10 7.84
N SER A 90 -1.05 8.97 6.64
CA SER A 90 -1.96 7.87 6.34
C SER A 90 -1.26 6.51 6.30
N LEU A 91 -0.03 6.44 5.78
CA LEU A 91 0.80 5.23 5.85
C LEU A 91 1.10 4.82 7.29
N MET A 92 1.43 5.79 8.16
CA MET A 92 1.67 5.51 9.58
C MET A 92 0.44 4.95 10.28
N VAL A 93 -0.74 5.52 10.03
CA VAL A 93 -2.00 4.99 10.60
C VAL A 93 -2.27 3.56 10.13
N GLY A 94 -2.13 3.30 8.83
CA GLY A 94 -2.28 1.95 8.28
C GLY A 94 -1.29 0.95 8.90
N LEU A 95 -0.02 1.36 9.03
CA LEU A 95 1.03 0.54 9.61
C LEU A 95 0.79 0.26 11.09
N SER A 96 0.37 1.26 11.87
CA SER A 96 0.05 1.09 13.30
C SER A 96 -1.05 0.07 13.52
N VAL A 97 -2.14 0.14 12.74
CA VAL A 97 -3.25 -0.83 12.87
C VAL A 97 -2.79 -2.24 12.53
N VAL A 98 -2.00 -2.40 11.46
CA VAL A 98 -1.44 -3.71 11.09
C VAL A 98 -0.51 -4.26 12.16
N LEU A 99 0.38 -3.43 12.70
CA LEU A 99 1.32 -3.85 13.74
C LEU A 99 0.60 -4.27 15.02
N ILE A 100 -0.42 -3.51 15.44
CA ILE A 100 -1.22 -3.86 16.62
C ILE A 100 -1.93 -5.19 16.38
N LEU A 101 -2.61 -5.36 15.25
CA LEU A 101 -3.32 -6.61 14.94
C LEU A 101 -2.37 -7.80 14.85
N ALA A 102 -1.24 -7.67 14.16
CA ALA A 102 -0.26 -8.74 14.02
C ALA A 102 0.40 -9.09 15.35
N ALA A 103 0.76 -8.10 16.17
CA ALA A 103 1.36 -8.32 17.49
C ALA A 103 0.35 -8.95 18.46
N SER A 104 -0.87 -8.41 18.54
CA SER A 104 -1.92 -8.95 19.39
C SER A 104 -2.28 -10.39 19.00
N TRP A 105 -2.43 -10.69 17.72
CA TRP A 105 -2.71 -12.05 17.27
C TRP A 105 -1.53 -13.00 17.48
N GLY A 106 -0.31 -12.56 17.18
CA GLY A 106 0.90 -13.35 17.40
C GLY A 106 1.11 -13.70 18.87
N LEU A 107 0.86 -12.75 19.79
CA LEU A 107 0.88 -13.02 21.23
C LEU A 107 -0.23 -13.99 21.65
N LEU A 108 -1.41 -13.87 21.04
CA LEU A 108 -2.53 -14.76 21.33
C LEU A 108 -2.22 -16.21 20.92
N GLU A 109 -1.61 -16.44 19.75
CA GLU A 109 -1.15 -17.76 19.30
C GLU A 109 -0.11 -18.39 20.23
N MET A 110 0.72 -17.57 20.90
CA MET A 110 1.69 -18.05 21.88
C MET A 110 1.06 -18.34 23.26
N ALA A 111 0.00 -17.63 23.62
CA ALA A 111 -0.63 -17.72 24.94
C ALA A 111 -1.73 -18.77 25.03
N ILE A 112 -2.50 -18.96 23.95
CA ILE A 112 -3.63 -19.90 23.87
C ILE A 112 -3.66 -20.60 22.52
N GLU A 113 -4.24 -21.81 22.48
CA GLU A 113 -4.36 -22.62 21.26
C GLU A 113 -5.47 -22.07 20.35
N VAL A 114 -5.17 -20.95 19.67
CA VAL A 114 -6.05 -20.32 18.66
C VAL A 114 -5.67 -20.79 17.25
N PRO A 115 -6.64 -20.78 16.31
CA PRO A 115 -6.35 -21.07 14.91
C PRO A 115 -5.33 -20.11 14.32
N ARG A 116 -4.43 -20.64 13.48
CA ARG A 116 -3.44 -19.85 12.75
C ARG A 116 -4.12 -18.84 11.83
N PHE A 117 -3.81 -17.56 12.03
CA PHE A 117 -4.35 -16.50 11.18
C PHE A 117 -3.61 -16.45 9.85
N PRO A 118 -4.32 -16.46 8.71
CA PRO A 118 -3.69 -16.37 7.41
C PRO A 118 -3.15 -14.94 7.19
N LEU A 119 -1.84 -14.77 7.44
CA LEU A 119 -1.11 -13.51 7.26
C LEU A 119 -1.27 -12.89 5.87
N PHE A 120 -1.67 -13.68 4.87
CA PHE A 120 -2.04 -13.20 3.54
C PHE A 120 -3.04 -12.03 3.56
N HIS A 121 -3.98 -12.00 4.52
CA HIS A 121 -5.01 -10.95 4.61
C HIS A 121 -4.51 -9.65 5.24
N ILE A 122 -3.31 -9.62 5.81
CA ILE A 122 -2.76 -8.41 6.45
C ILE A 122 -2.64 -7.26 5.43
N LEU A 123 -2.26 -7.56 4.19
CA LEU A 123 -2.17 -6.53 3.15
C LEU A 123 -3.55 -5.95 2.81
N THR A 124 -4.60 -6.77 2.83
CA THR A 124 -5.98 -6.31 2.62
C THR A 124 -6.42 -5.39 3.76
N VAL A 125 -6.12 -5.76 5.01
CA VAL A 125 -6.39 -4.92 6.18
C VAL A 125 -5.64 -3.60 6.08
N PHE A 126 -4.36 -3.63 5.71
CA PHE A 126 -3.56 -2.43 5.47
C PHE A 126 -4.24 -1.52 4.45
N CYS A 127 -4.57 -2.04 3.27
CA CYS A 127 -5.22 -1.27 2.21
C CYS A 127 -6.58 -0.71 2.66
N PHE A 128 -7.35 -1.49 3.43
CA PHE A 128 -8.67 -1.10 3.93
C PHE A 128 -8.60 0.04 4.97
N VAL A 129 -7.51 0.13 5.74
CA VAL A 129 -7.30 1.21 6.72
C VAL A 129 -6.65 2.42 6.06
N TYR A 130 -5.63 2.19 5.24
CA TYR A 130 -4.87 3.24 4.57
C TYR A 130 -5.75 4.08 3.63
N GLY A 131 -6.63 3.45 2.83
CA GLY A 131 -7.50 4.16 1.89
C GLY A 131 -8.37 5.24 2.55
N PRO A 132 -9.22 4.90 3.53
CA PRO A 132 -10.01 5.87 4.29
C PRO A 132 -9.16 6.90 5.01
N ALA A 133 -8.01 6.51 5.56
CA ALA A 133 -7.10 7.43 6.24
C ALA A 133 -6.60 8.54 5.29
N THR A 134 -6.22 8.21 4.05
CA THR A 134 -5.81 9.23 3.06
C THR A 134 -6.92 10.23 2.79
N ILE A 135 -8.15 9.77 2.61
CA ILE A 135 -9.31 10.62 2.31
C ILE A 135 -9.63 11.52 3.51
N PHE A 136 -9.57 10.96 4.72
CA PHE A 136 -9.83 11.69 5.96
C PHE A 136 -8.82 12.82 6.18
N PHE A 137 -7.52 12.53 6.06
CA PHE A 137 -6.48 13.55 6.23
C PHE A 137 -6.49 14.60 5.11
N ALA A 138 -6.74 14.19 3.86
CA ALA A 138 -6.87 15.13 2.75
C ALA A 138 -8.05 16.10 2.93
N LYS A 139 -9.19 15.62 3.44
CA LYS A 139 -10.35 16.48 3.73
C LYS A 139 -10.07 17.43 4.90
N ARG A 140 -9.58 16.91 6.02
CA ARG A 140 -9.33 17.69 7.23
C ARG A 140 -8.29 18.79 6.99
N ASP A 141 -7.16 18.45 6.38
CA ASP A 141 -6.05 19.40 6.22
C ASP A 141 -6.36 20.43 5.11
N GLY A 142 -7.27 20.13 4.17
CA GLY A 142 -7.75 21.08 3.16
C GLY A 142 -8.77 22.11 3.66
N GLU A 143 -9.55 21.80 4.71
CA GLU A 143 -10.46 22.77 5.33
C GLU A 143 -9.71 23.84 6.13
N HIS A 144 -8.56 23.50 6.71
CA HIS A 144 -7.75 24.44 7.49
C HIS A 144 -7.06 25.55 6.67
N GLU A 145 -6.83 25.35 5.36
CA GLU A 145 -6.26 26.40 4.49
C GLU A 145 -7.31 27.41 3.98
N LEU A 146 -8.61 27.07 4.06
CA LEU A 146 -9.69 27.98 3.62
C LEU A 146 -10.15 28.93 4.73
N GLU A 147 -9.81 28.64 5.99
CA GLU A 147 -10.09 29.50 7.14
C GLU A 147 -8.96 30.52 7.45
N GLN A 148 -7.83 30.46 6.75
CA GLN A 148 -6.69 31.40 6.88
C GLN A 148 -6.64 32.39 5.71
#